data_AF-A0A2E8DYY1-F1
#
_entry.id   AF-A0A2E8DYY1-F1
#
_cell.length_a   1.000
_cell.length_b   1.000
_cell.length_c   1.000
_cell.angle_alpha   90.00
_cell.angle_beta   90.00
_cell.angle_gamma   90.00
#
_symmetry.space_group_name_H-M   'P 1'
#
loop_
_entity.id
_entity.type
_entity.pdbx_description
1 polymer ?
#
loop_
_entity_poly.entity_id
_entity_poly.type
_entity_poly.pdbx_seq_one_letter_code
_entity_poly.pdbx_strand_id
1 'polypeptide(L)'
;MSVRRQGYQWEVGDLGQIPPKRLTDLEDPQSVFYSGIGNATLKARLRTKPSEYIVIKYFGSTPGIYGTGNNWVPGGYVNFSIGVTTYFTDPDGRPGPGLSGSAAPYPISTDFGPAFAADWDIEIPPDTDWDITYFVSNAFIDPVELFPLEPVKTLTLTA
;
A
#
# COMPACT_ATOMS: atom_id res chain seq x y z
N MET A 1 3.39 -32.10 -6.21
CA MET A 1 3.45 -30.75 -5.60
C MET A 1 2.04 -30.31 -5.29
N SER A 2 1.81 -29.76 -4.10
CA SER A 2 0.52 -29.16 -3.74
C SER A 2 0.59 -27.66 -4.00
N VAL A 3 -0.44 -27.10 -4.64
CA VAL A 3 -0.56 -25.65 -4.87
C VAL A 3 -1.51 -25.09 -3.82
N ARG A 4 -1.05 -24.09 -3.07
CA ARG A 4 -1.88 -23.35 -2.11
C ARG A 4 -2.05 -21.92 -2.60
N ARG A 5 -3.29 -21.43 -2.54
CA ARG A 5 -3.62 -20.01 -2.78
C ARG A 5 -3.90 -19.33 -1.45
N GLN A 6 -3.37 -18.13 -1.28
CA GLN A 6 -3.59 -17.29 -0.11
C GLN A 6 -3.77 -15.84 -0.56
N GLY A 7 -4.72 -15.14 0.07
CA GLY A 7 -4.82 -13.69 -0.01
C GLY A 7 -4.24 -13.08 1.26
N TYR A 8 -3.64 -11.90 1.11
CA TYR A 8 -3.20 -11.09 2.24
C TYR A 8 -3.74 -9.67 2.03
N GLN A 9 -4.28 -9.11 3.09
CA GLN A 9 -4.81 -7.74 3.11
C GLN A 9 -4.07 -7.01 4.21
N TRP A 10 -3.50 -5.86 3.87
CA TRP A 10 -2.80 -4.99 4.79
C TRP A 10 -3.50 -3.65 4.83
N GLU A 11 -3.81 -3.20 6.03
CA GLU A 11 -4.57 -1.98 6.26
C GLU A 11 -3.88 -1.14 7.33
N VAL A 12 -3.86 0.17 7.08
CA VAL A 12 -3.45 1.17 8.06
C VAL A 12 -4.65 2.06 8.29
N GLY A 13 -5.28 1.89 9.45
CA GLY A 13 -6.30 2.78 9.94
C GLY A 13 -5.72 3.75 10.97
N ASP A 14 -6.16 5.01 10.93
CA ASP A 14 -5.98 5.89 12.08
C ASP A 14 -6.98 5.48 13.17
N LEU A 15 -6.45 4.99 14.30
CA LEU A 15 -7.26 4.59 15.46
C LEU A 15 -7.63 5.80 16.35
N GLY A 16 -7.28 7.04 15.95
CA GLY A 16 -7.54 8.27 16.71
C GLY A 16 -6.73 8.36 18.01
N GLN A 17 -5.77 7.46 18.21
CA GLN A 17 -4.96 7.34 19.43
C GLN A 17 -3.47 7.58 19.18
N ILE A 18 -3.07 7.78 17.92
CA ILE A 18 -1.66 7.93 17.54
C ILE A 18 -1.46 9.35 17.01
N PRO A 19 -0.50 10.13 17.55
CA PRO A 19 -0.23 11.47 17.02
C PRO A 19 0.17 11.39 15.52
N PRO A 20 -0.13 12.43 14.70
CA PRO A 20 0.16 12.50 13.26
C PRO A 20 1.62 12.27 12.83
N LYS A 21 2.52 12.09 13.80
CA LYS A 21 3.96 11.90 13.63
C LYS A 21 4.34 10.60 12.89
N ARG A 22 3.43 9.65 12.69
CA ARG A 22 3.71 8.41 11.92
C ARG A 22 3.44 8.53 10.41
N LEU A 23 2.88 9.64 9.93
CA LEU A 23 2.68 9.86 8.48
C LEU A 23 4.02 9.97 7.74
N THR A 24 4.99 10.68 8.32
CA THR A 24 6.34 10.81 7.75
C THR A 24 7.08 9.48 7.71
N ASP A 25 6.81 8.57 8.66
CA ASP A 25 7.39 7.22 8.64
C ASP A 25 6.82 6.36 7.49
N LEU A 26 5.64 6.71 6.98
CA LEU A 26 4.99 6.07 5.82
C LEU A 26 5.45 6.67 4.48
N GLU A 27 6.16 7.79 4.50
CA GLU A 27 6.85 8.36 3.32
C GLU A 27 8.19 7.65 3.04
N ASP A 28 8.54 6.62 3.81
CA ASP A 28 9.58 5.66 3.48
C ASP A 28 8.92 4.31 3.14
N PRO A 29 9.43 3.52 2.17
CA PRO A 29 8.89 2.20 1.88
C PRO A 29 8.92 1.26 3.10
N GLN A 30 7.74 0.84 3.57
CA GLN A 30 7.57 -0.01 4.74
C GLN A 30 7.19 -1.44 4.36
N SER A 31 7.76 -2.44 5.05
CA SER A 31 7.34 -3.84 4.85
C SER A 31 5.89 -4.05 5.30
N VAL A 32 5.09 -4.69 4.43
CA VAL A 32 3.72 -5.09 4.71
C VAL A 32 3.63 -6.17 5.81
N PHE A 33 4.72 -6.88 6.08
CA PHE A 33 4.70 -8.06 6.95
C PHE A 33 5.29 -7.81 8.33
N TYR A 34 6.39 -7.05 8.42
CA TYR A 34 7.15 -6.89 9.67
C TYR A 34 7.41 -5.44 10.11
N SER A 35 6.92 -4.43 9.38
CA SER A 35 7.12 -3.01 9.76
C SER A 35 6.55 -2.64 11.14
N GLY A 36 5.62 -3.44 11.67
CA GLY A 36 4.87 -3.11 12.89
C GLY A 36 3.88 -1.95 12.69
N ILE A 37 3.57 -1.62 11.43
CA ILE A 37 2.55 -0.64 11.04
C ILE A 37 1.35 -1.39 10.44
N GLY A 38 0.15 -0.91 10.72
CA GLY A 38 -1.08 -1.59 10.31
C GLY A 38 -1.22 -2.95 10.99
N ASN A 39 -1.52 -3.99 10.20
CA ASN A 39 -1.63 -5.37 10.67
C ASN A 39 -0.34 -6.20 10.48
N ALA A 40 0.79 -5.56 10.20
CA ALA A 40 2.10 -6.18 10.08
C ALA A 40 2.58 -6.73 11.44
N THR A 41 2.49 -8.04 11.63
CA THR A 41 2.76 -8.71 12.92
C THR A 41 3.85 -9.77 12.84
N LEU A 42 4.37 -10.05 11.64
CA LEU A 42 5.39 -11.07 11.45
C LEU A 42 6.73 -10.56 11.98
N LYS A 43 7.43 -11.42 12.73
CA LYS A 43 8.78 -11.14 13.26
C LYS A 43 9.87 -11.96 12.56
N ALA A 44 9.49 -12.76 11.58
CA ALA A 44 10.37 -13.71 10.90
C ALA A 44 10.83 -13.17 9.54
N ARG A 45 12.02 -13.60 9.11
CA ARG A 45 12.48 -13.41 7.73
C ARG A 45 11.55 -14.15 6.76
N LEU A 46 11.17 -13.46 5.70
CA LEU A 46 10.40 -14.01 4.59
C LEU A 46 11.37 -14.60 3.58
N ARG A 47 11.41 -15.93 3.52
CA ARG A 47 12.24 -16.69 2.59
C ARG A 47 11.47 -17.88 2.06
N THR A 48 11.54 -18.13 0.76
CA THR A 48 11.00 -19.35 0.15
C THR A 48 11.85 -20.56 0.54
N LYS A 49 11.24 -21.73 0.73
CA LYS A 49 12.02 -22.96 0.96
C LYS A 49 12.70 -23.41 -0.34
N PRO A 50 13.76 -24.23 -0.27
CA PRO A 50 14.43 -24.75 -1.47
C PRO A 50 13.54 -25.56 -2.42
N SER A 51 12.42 -26.08 -1.94
CA SER A 51 11.47 -26.89 -2.72
C SER A 51 10.16 -26.16 -3.07
N GLU A 52 10.06 -24.86 -2.78
CA GLU A 52 8.84 -24.08 -2.93
C GLU A 52 9.15 -22.77 -3.67
N TYR A 53 8.23 -22.33 -4.53
CA TYR A 53 8.28 -21.02 -5.19
C TYR A 53 6.94 -20.30 -4.96
N ILE A 54 6.95 -18.98 -5.05
CA ILE A 54 5.74 -18.16 -4.90
C ILE A 54 5.49 -17.44 -6.21
N VAL A 55 4.21 -17.34 -6.60
CA VAL A 55 3.78 -16.57 -7.76
C VAL A 55 2.76 -15.56 -7.32
N ILE A 56 3.05 -14.27 -7.53
CA ILE A 56 2.14 -13.17 -7.24
C ILE A 56 1.38 -12.84 -8.52
N LYS A 57 0.07 -13.07 -8.48
CA LYS A 57 -0.84 -12.85 -9.62
C LYS A 57 -1.61 -11.54 -9.52
N TYR A 58 -1.99 -11.18 -8.31
CA TYR A 58 -2.83 -10.01 -8.04
C TYR A 58 -2.22 -9.23 -6.89
N PHE A 59 -2.06 -7.94 -7.11
CA PHE A 59 -1.67 -6.97 -6.11
C PHE A 59 -2.36 -5.65 -6.44
N GLY A 60 -2.55 -4.82 -5.43
CA GLY A 60 -3.14 -3.50 -5.60
C GLY A 60 -2.98 -2.69 -4.33
N SER A 61 -3.19 -1.38 -4.46
CA SER A 61 -3.04 -0.42 -3.36
C SER A 61 -4.03 0.73 -3.48
N THR A 62 -4.09 1.56 -2.42
CA THR A 62 -4.90 2.76 -2.40
C THR A 62 -4.55 3.67 -3.58
N PRO A 63 -5.53 4.07 -4.42
CA PRO A 63 -5.25 4.90 -5.59
C PRO A 63 -4.63 6.26 -5.23
N GLY A 64 -3.56 6.65 -5.92
CA GLY A 64 -2.94 7.98 -5.75
C GLY A 64 -1.64 8.15 -6.52
N ILE A 65 -1.33 9.40 -6.92
CA ILE A 65 -0.11 9.77 -7.63
C ILE A 65 0.66 10.77 -6.78
N TYR A 66 1.98 10.60 -6.71
CA TYR A 66 2.86 11.48 -5.96
C TYR A 66 2.68 12.97 -6.33
N GLY A 67 2.39 13.81 -5.32
CA GLY A 67 2.55 15.26 -5.40
C GLY A 67 1.41 16.05 -6.06
N THR A 68 0.24 15.46 -6.31
CA THR A 68 -0.82 16.11 -7.11
C THR A 68 -2.05 16.65 -6.33
N GLY A 69 -2.08 16.62 -4.99
CA GLY A 69 -3.26 16.99 -4.19
C GLY A 69 -3.12 18.28 -3.35
N ASN A 70 -4.16 19.13 -3.37
CA ASN A 70 -4.40 20.13 -2.32
C ASN A 70 -5.18 19.43 -1.20
N ASN A 71 -4.67 19.46 0.04
CA ASN A 71 -5.06 18.61 1.18
C ASN A 71 -4.43 17.21 1.11
N TRP A 72 -3.78 16.79 2.19
CA TRP A 72 -3.03 15.53 2.23
C TRP A 72 -3.99 14.34 2.23
N VAL A 73 -3.87 13.47 1.22
CA VAL A 73 -4.62 12.23 1.06
C VAL A 73 -3.63 11.07 0.96
N PRO A 74 -3.85 9.88 1.55
CA PRO A 74 -2.95 8.75 1.33
C PRO A 74 -3.09 8.13 -0.07
N GLY A 75 -2.05 8.23 -0.89
CA GLY A 75 -1.84 7.47 -2.13
C GLY A 75 -0.88 6.33 -1.89
N GLY A 76 -1.19 5.15 -2.40
CA GLY A 76 -0.41 3.93 -2.16
C GLY A 76 0.50 3.58 -3.32
N TYR A 77 1.67 3.04 -2.98
CA TYR A 77 2.59 2.41 -3.91
C TYR A 77 3.03 1.06 -3.36
N VAL A 78 3.09 0.05 -4.23
CA VAL A 78 3.54 -1.31 -3.85
C VAL A 78 4.77 -1.69 -4.65
N ASN A 79 5.79 -2.20 -3.96
CA ASN A 79 6.98 -2.78 -4.58
C ASN A 79 7.27 -4.17 -4.03
N PHE A 80 8.04 -4.95 -4.79
CA PHE A 80 8.46 -6.30 -4.46
C PHE A 80 9.97 -6.32 -4.36
N SER A 81 10.50 -6.60 -3.17
CA SER A 81 11.93 -6.85 -2.96
C SER A 81 12.16 -8.35 -3.08
N ILE A 82 12.98 -8.76 -4.05
CA ILE A 82 13.33 -10.15 -4.29
C ILE A 82 14.86 -10.24 -4.23
N GLY A 83 15.37 -10.93 -3.21
CA GLY A 83 16.80 -10.99 -2.90
C GLY A 83 17.37 -9.60 -2.60
N VAL A 84 18.19 -9.09 -3.53
CA VAL A 84 18.84 -7.77 -3.43
C VAL A 84 18.29 -6.75 -4.42
N THR A 85 17.25 -7.12 -5.18
CA THR A 85 16.67 -6.30 -6.24
C THR A 85 15.23 -5.95 -5.93
N THR A 86 14.83 -4.71 -6.20
CA THR A 86 13.43 -4.32 -6.27
C THR A 86 12.90 -4.56 -7.68
N TYR A 87 11.69 -5.09 -7.77
CA TYR A 87 11.08 -5.46 -9.04
C TYR A 87 10.73 -4.26 -9.90
N PHE A 88 10.15 -3.22 -9.28
CA PHE A 88 9.91 -1.94 -9.91
C PHE A 88 11.03 -0.97 -9.49
N THR A 89 11.82 -0.51 -10.46
CA THR A 89 12.88 0.47 -10.21
C THR A 89 12.36 1.89 -10.34
N ASP A 90 11.75 2.27 -11.46
CA ASP A 90 11.33 3.67 -11.73
C ASP A 90 10.03 3.78 -12.55
N PRO A 91 8.90 3.18 -12.10
CA PRO A 91 7.66 3.21 -12.89
C PRO A 91 7.08 4.63 -13.06
N ASP A 92 7.21 5.49 -12.04
CA ASP A 92 6.76 6.89 -12.03
C ASP A 92 7.94 7.89 -12.11
N GLY A 93 9.10 7.44 -12.60
CA GLY A 93 10.31 8.27 -12.71
C GLY A 93 11.00 8.60 -11.37
N ARG A 94 10.59 7.92 -10.29
CA ARG A 94 11.22 7.98 -8.98
C ARG A 94 11.77 6.60 -8.60
N PRO A 95 12.99 6.52 -8.03
CA PRO A 95 13.62 5.24 -7.74
C PRO A 95 13.07 4.59 -6.48
N GLY A 96 12.58 3.36 -6.63
CA GLY A 96 12.22 2.44 -5.56
C GLY A 96 10.82 2.50 -4.92
N PRO A 97 9.89 3.43 -5.20
CA PRO A 97 8.59 3.47 -4.52
C PRO A 97 7.65 2.34 -4.97
N GLY A 98 7.83 1.80 -6.18
CA GLY A 98 6.97 0.74 -6.71
C GLY A 98 5.86 1.24 -7.62
N LEU A 99 4.89 0.38 -7.91
CA LEU A 99 3.76 0.70 -8.77
C LEU A 99 2.70 1.47 -7.97
N SER A 100 2.21 2.58 -8.53
CA SER A 100 1.12 3.36 -7.95
C SER A 100 -0.20 2.57 -7.92
N GLY A 101 -1.00 2.79 -6.88
CA GLY A 101 -2.38 2.31 -6.77
C GLY A 101 -3.31 2.89 -7.83
N SER A 102 -2.96 3.99 -8.52
CA SER A 102 -3.75 4.43 -9.68
C SER A 102 -3.56 3.52 -10.89
N ALA A 103 -2.41 2.84 -10.98
CA ALA A 103 -2.21 1.77 -11.96
C ALA A 103 -2.86 0.48 -11.47
N ALA A 104 -2.60 0.05 -10.23
CA ALA A 104 -3.17 -1.16 -9.64
C ALA A 104 -4.08 -0.85 -8.42
N PRO A 105 -5.35 -0.45 -8.64
CA PRO A 105 -6.23 0.00 -7.56
C PRO A 105 -6.76 -1.15 -6.70
N TYR A 106 -6.78 -0.91 -5.38
CA TYR A 106 -7.47 -1.72 -4.39
C TYR A 106 -8.35 -0.84 -3.48
N PRO A 107 -9.64 -1.18 -3.24
CA PRO A 107 -10.38 -2.31 -3.82
C PRO A 107 -10.60 -2.13 -5.33
N ILE A 108 -10.66 -3.26 -6.05
CA ILE A 108 -10.92 -3.26 -7.50
C ILE A 108 -12.34 -2.75 -7.73
N SER A 109 -12.48 -1.53 -8.26
CA SER A 109 -13.75 -0.97 -8.75
C SER A 109 -13.60 -0.53 -10.20
N THR A 110 -14.69 -0.60 -10.98
CA THR A 110 -14.79 -0.05 -12.33
C THR A 110 -14.79 1.48 -12.35
N ASP A 111 -15.00 2.12 -11.20
CA ASP A 111 -15.12 3.59 -11.08
C ASP A 111 -13.78 4.31 -11.29
N PHE A 112 -12.64 3.63 -11.07
CA PHE A 112 -11.30 4.22 -11.09
C PHE A 112 -10.46 3.82 -12.31
N GLY A 113 -11.10 3.28 -13.36
CA GLY A 113 -10.45 2.71 -14.54
C GLY A 113 -10.31 1.18 -14.44
N PRO A 114 -10.09 0.47 -15.56
CA PRO A 114 -9.87 -0.96 -15.51
C PRO A 114 -8.65 -1.22 -14.63
N ALA A 115 -8.86 -1.85 -13.48
CA ALA A 115 -7.77 -2.25 -12.60
C ALA A 115 -6.72 -2.96 -13.45
N PHE A 116 -5.47 -2.54 -13.36
CA PHE A 116 -4.38 -3.18 -14.09
C PHE A 116 -4.35 -4.65 -13.69
N ALA A 117 -4.92 -5.49 -14.55
CA ALA A 117 -4.59 -6.90 -14.54
C ALA A 117 -3.11 -6.91 -14.86
N ALA A 118 -2.26 -7.17 -13.86
CA ALA A 118 -0.89 -7.47 -14.15
C ALA A 118 -0.93 -8.72 -15.04
N ASP A 119 -0.83 -8.52 -16.36
CA ASP A 119 -0.74 -9.58 -17.38
C ASP A 119 0.58 -10.38 -17.26
N TRP A 120 1.32 -10.16 -16.17
CA TRP A 120 2.64 -10.65 -15.89
C TRP A 120 2.68 -11.14 -14.44
N ASP A 121 3.01 -12.42 -14.30
CA ASP A 121 3.16 -13.09 -13.02
C ASP A 121 4.54 -12.74 -12.44
N ILE A 122 4.59 -12.33 -11.17
CA ILE A 122 5.86 -12.09 -10.46
C ILE A 122 6.26 -13.38 -9.74
N GLU A 123 7.34 -14.01 -10.20
CA GLU A 123 7.85 -15.25 -9.63
C GLU A 123 8.97 -14.99 -8.61
N ILE A 124 8.81 -15.56 -7.41
CA ILE A 124 9.84 -15.59 -6.38
C ILE A 124 10.46 -16.99 -6.39
N PRO A 125 11.75 -17.11 -6.78
CA PRO A 125 12.41 -18.40 -6.89
C PRO A 125 12.51 -19.14 -5.54
N PRO A 126 12.80 -20.46 -5.57
CA PRO A 126 13.15 -21.19 -4.36
C PRO A 126 14.39 -20.62 -3.66
N ASP A 127 14.45 -20.79 -2.34
CA ASP A 127 15.56 -20.36 -1.49
C ASP A 127 15.93 -18.86 -1.62
N THR A 128 14.93 -18.01 -1.83
CA THR A 128 15.11 -16.57 -2.06
C THR A 128 14.43 -15.76 -0.95
N ASP A 129 15.16 -14.78 -0.41
CA ASP A 129 14.60 -13.80 0.52
C ASP A 129 13.67 -12.86 -0.27
N TRP A 130 12.51 -12.53 0.28
CA TRP A 130 11.55 -11.65 -0.39
C TRP A 130 10.82 -10.77 0.59
N ASP A 131 10.35 -9.61 0.15
CA ASP A 131 9.50 -8.73 0.94
C ASP A 131 8.56 -7.94 0.02
N ILE A 132 7.43 -7.51 0.57
CA ILE A 132 6.50 -6.62 -0.12
C ILE A 132 6.50 -5.31 0.65
N THR A 133 6.88 -4.24 -0.04
CA THR A 133 6.96 -2.91 0.56
C THR A 133 5.82 -2.04 0.07
N TYR A 134 5.35 -1.18 0.97
CA TYR A 134 4.31 -0.21 0.74
C TYR A 134 4.82 1.19 1.06
N PHE A 135 4.64 2.12 0.12
CA PHE A 135 5.01 3.52 0.28
C PHE A 135 3.74 4.38 0.19
N VAL A 136 3.62 5.37 1.08
CA VAL A 136 2.51 6.33 1.08
C VAL A 136 2.99 7.64 0.47
N SER A 137 2.24 8.13 -0.50
CA SER A 137 2.34 9.47 -1.05
C SER A 137 1.09 10.29 -0.74
N ASN A 138 1.09 11.56 -1.17
CA ASN A 138 -0.15 12.29 -1.34
C ASN A 138 -0.98 11.65 -2.50
N ALA A 139 -2.30 11.54 -2.38
CA ALA A 139 -3.25 10.99 -3.35
C ALA A 139 -4.08 12.08 -4.04
N PHE A 140 -4.86 11.68 -5.04
CA PHE A 140 -5.74 12.56 -5.83
C PHE A 140 -7.21 12.56 -5.34
N ILE A 141 -7.63 11.61 -4.50
CA ILE A 141 -9.04 11.40 -4.13
C ILE A 141 -9.31 11.95 -2.72
N ASP A 142 -10.24 12.87 -2.55
CA ASP A 142 -10.51 13.46 -1.23
C ASP A 142 -10.80 12.40 -0.15
N PRO A 143 -10.17 12.46 1.05
CA PRO A 143 -10.58 11.66 2.18
C PRO A 143 -11.97 12.12 2.60
N VAL A 144 -12.82 11.21 3.07
CA VAL A 144 -14.00 11.62 3.85
C VAL A 144 -13.46 12.43 5.03
N GLU A 145 -13.83 13.70 5.10
CA GLU A 145 -13.13 14.71 5.91
C GLU A 145 -12.82 14.24 7.34
N LEU A 146 -11.67 14.69 7.85
CA LEU A 146 -11.37 14.69 9.28
C LEU A 146 -12.59 15.22 10.02
N PHE A 147 -13.15 14.42 10.93
CA PHE A 147 -14.16 14.92 11.85
C PHE A 147 -13.62 16.20 12.48
N PRO A 148 -14.36 17.33 12.39
CA PRO A 148 -13.91 18.56 13.03
C PRO A 148 -13.70 18.25 14.51
N LEU A 149 -12.54 18.65 15.03
CA LEU A 149 -12.16 18.45 16.44
C LEU A 149 -13.17 19.07 17.42
N GLU A 150 -14.01 19.96 16.91
CA GLU A 150 -15.11 20.56 17.64
C GLU A 150 -16.45 20.31 16.90
N PRO A 151 -17.52 19.94 17.61
CA PRO A 151 -18.84 19.78 17.00
C PRO A 151 -19.31 21.12 16.44
N VAL A 152 -19.64 21.15 15.15
CA VAL A 152 -20.28 22.31 14.51
C VAL A 152 -21.68 22.48 15.10
N LYS A 153 -21.81 23.38 16.08
CA LYS A 153 -23.11 23.80 16.62
C LYS A 153 -23.57 25.06 15.89
N THR A 154 -24.43 24.89 14.89
CA THR A 154 -25.13 26.02 14.27
C THR A 154 -26.30 26.42 15.16
N LEU A 155 -26.14 27.51 15.92
CA LEU A 155 -27.23 28.15 16.66
C LEU A 155 -27.97 29.09 15.71
N THR A 156 -29.10 28.65 15.16
CA THR A 156 -30.03 29.52 14.47
C THR A 156 -30.85 30.30 15.50
N LEU A 157 -30.45 31.54 15.75
CA LEU A 157 -31.28 32.51 16.46
C LEU A 157 -32.22 33.16 15.45
N THR A 158 -33.47 32.70 15.41
CA THR A 158 -34.56 33.45 14.78
C THR A 158 -34.87 34.67 15.65
N ALA A 159 -34.75 35.85 15.05
CA ALA A 159 -35.23 37.12 15.59
C ALA A 159 -36.76 37.22 15.50
#